data_AF-F1QHG6-F1
#
_entry.id   AF-F1QHG6-F1
#
_cell.length_a   1.000
_cell.length_b   1.000
_cell.length_c   1.000
_cell.angle_alpha   90.00
_cell.angle_beta   90.00
_cell.angle_gamma   90.00
#
_symmetry.space_group_name_H-M   'P 1'
#
loop_
_entity.id
_entity.type
_entity.pdbx_description
1 polymer ?
#
loop_
_entity_poly.entity_id
_entity_poly.type
_entity_poly.pdbx_seq_one_letter_code
_entity_poly.pdbx_strand_id
1 'polypeptide(L)'
;MERDTSTVALIKALGYESRECLKNCKCDELPCPLLTWLVSEIRESCTDVPAKPTGGAVLVRELRDVLKEMSCPQNALVSEHLSPLLLFRVTEYLVSELMAARMLTYRESHPEDAEQNSESKGKEQRKQETVIVGGEEEHQEISQAEEDKTNWKEAKKDLAELFKDLDLKTSCQMSDACAEVETRLKSLPEGEMPEALLKTSLNSEQGKKVHEINRALCSDYECRRQMLIKRFHVTLQSFAWGEKEKERSAVISSMPAFSPSLKSSVSVAKLLAAREDESRIKPVKAGPSTAVHKVLMGSVPDRGGRPGEIEPPMPSFTGRREGGGSHHQQRKRRREYSGKKKKNKEN
;
A
#
# COMPACT_ATOMS: atom_id res chain seq x y z
N MET A 1 -21.61 22.20 2.43
CA MET A 1 -20.71 21.03 2.39
C MET A 1 -19.71 21.17 3.52
N GLU A 2 -19.62 20.17 4.39
CA GLU A 2 -18.69 20.15 5.52
C GLU A 2 -17.46 19.33 5.17
N ARG A 3 -16.28 19.78 5.60
CA ARG A 3 -15.00 19.10 5.34
C ARG A 3 -14.43 18.49 6.61
N ASP A 4 -13.85 17.31 6.46
CA ASP A 4 -13.22 16.54 7.52
C ASP A 4 -12.05 17.31 8.16
N THR A 5 -11.83 17.06 9.44
CA THR A 5 -10.81 17.75 10.27
C THR A 5 -9.40 17.54 9.73
N SER A 6 -9.09 16.35 9.24
CA SER A 6 -7.81 16.01 8.61
C SER A 6 -7.56 16.84 7.35
N THR A 7 -8.56 16.94 6.45
CA THR A 7 -8.47 17.72 5.22
C THR A 7 -8.26 19.20 5.52
N VAL A 8 -8.95 19.73 6.54
CA VAL A 8 -8.80 21.13 6.98
C VAL A 8 -7.38 21.41 7.51
N ALA A 9 -6.80 20.48 8.28
CA ALA A 9 -5.43 20.61 8.77
C ALA A 9 -4.41 20.59 7.61
N LEU A 10 -4.61 19.71 6.63
CA LEU A 10 -3.77 19.60 5.43
C LEU A 10 -3.85 20.86 4.57
N ILE A 11 -5.04 21.42 4.34
CA ILE A 11 -5.21 22.67 3.58
C ILE A 11 -4.48 23.83 4.26
N LYS A 12 -4.52 23.91 5.60
CA LYS A 12 -3.73 24.90 6.35
C LYS A 12 -2.23 24.69 6.19
N ALA A 13 -1.77 23.44 6.26
CA ALA A 13 -0.36 23.10 6.08
C ALA A 13 0.14 23.44 4.65
N LEU A 14 -0.75 23.40 3.66
CA LEU A 14 -0.46 23.82 2.29
C LEU A 14 -0.38 25.35 2.11
N GLY A 15 -0.73 26.14 3.14
CA GLY A 15 -0.59 27.60 3.11
C GLY A 15 -1.85 28.37 2.72
N TYR A 16 -3.03 27.75 2.76
CA TYR A 16 -4.27 28.50 2.52
C TYR A 16 -4.55 29.48 3.67
N GLU A 17 -4.39 30.78 3.40
CA GLU A 17 -4.53 31.83 4.42
C GLU A 17 -5.98 32.24 4.71
N SER A 18 -6.88 32.06 3.74
CA SER A 18 -8.28 32.46 3.89
C SER A 18 -9.06 31.50 4.80
N ARG A 19 -10.05 32.03 5.52
CA ARG A 19 -11.02 31.23 6.29
C ARG A 19 -12.23 30.80 5.46
N GLU A 20 -12.40 31.40 4.27
CA GLU A 20 -13.54 31.14 3.41
C GLU A 20 -13.55 29.69 2.92
N CYS A 21 -14.71 29.06 3.02
CA CYS A 21 -14.91 27.67 2.61
C CYS A 21 -13.90 26.68 3.21
N LEU A 22 -13.21 26.97 4.32
CA LEU A 22 -12.24 26.05 4.89
C LEU A 22 -12.94 24.85 5.55
N LYS A 23 -13.74 25.10 6.60
CA LYS A 23 -14.49 24.05 7.32
C LYS A 23 -15.84 23.71 6.67
N ASN A 24 -16.59 24.75 6.34
CA ASN A 24 -17.93 24.63 5.77
C ASN A 24 -18.05 25.54 4.54
N CYS A 25 -18.43 24.95 3.41
CA CYS A 25 -18.72 25.67 2.17
C CYS A 25 -20.23 25.89 2.03
N LYS A 26 -20.64 27.16 1.91
CA LYS A 26 -22.02 27.61 1.69
C LYS A 26 -22.20 28.44 0.40
N CYS A 27 -21.22 28.41 -0.51
CA CYS A 27 -21.33 29.12 -1.78
C CYS A 27 -22.46 28.52 -2.64
N ASP A 28 -23.29 29.38 -3.22
CA ASP A 28 -24.33 28.99 -4.18
C ASP A 28 -23.70 28.63 -5.53
N GLU A 29 -22.70 29.40 -5.95
CA GLU A 29 -21.91 29.16 -7.15
C GLU A 29 -20.62 28.40 -6.79
N LEU A 30 -20.40 27.27 -7.46
CA LEU A 30 -19.18 26.47 -7.37
C LEU A 30 -18.45 26.55 -8.71
N PRO A 31 -17.11 26.47 -8.76
CA PRO A 31 -16.16 26.16 -7.68
C PRO A 31 -16.00 27.27 -6.64
N CYS A 32 -15.91 26.88 -5.36
CA CYS A 32 -15.71 27.83 -4.26
C CYS A 32 -14.28 28.43 -4.25
N PRO A 33 -14.03 29.52 -3.49
CA PRO A 33 -12.71 30.16 -3.39
C PRO A 33 -11.57 29.20 -3.06
N LEU A 34 -11.82 28.21 -2.19
CA LEU A 34 -10.83 27.18 -1.86
C LEU A 34 -10.45 26.31 -3.06
N LEU A 35 -11.43 25.88 -3.86
CA LEU A 35 -11.17 25.06 -5.05
C LEU A 35 -10.44 25.88 -6.13
N THR A 36 -10.82 27.16 -6.26
CA THR A 36 -10.11 28.10 -7.14
C THR A 36 -8.64 28.18 -6.74
N TRP A 37 -8.36 28.34 -5.44
CA TRP A 37 -6.99 28.40 -4.94
C TRP A 37 -6.21 27.09 -5.13
N LEU A 38 -6.83 25.93 -4.83
CA LEU A 38 -6.18 24.63 -5.05
C LEU A 38 -5.79 24.43 -6.52
N VAL A 39 -6.66 24.82 -7.45
CA VAL A 39 -6.38 24.71 -8.88
C VAL A 39 -5.26 25.66 -9.31
N SER A 40 -5.21 26.89 -8.78
CA SER A 40 -4.10 27.80 -9.09
C SER A 40 -2.77 27.27 -8.57
N GLU A 41 -2.72 26.75 -7.34
CA GLU A 41 -1.51 26.17 -6.76
C GLU A 41 -1.02 24.94 -7.51
N ILE A 42 -1.94 24.08 -7.97
CA ILE A 42 -1.57 22.91 -8.79
C ILE A 42 -0.98 23.36 -10.11
N ARG A 43 -1.55 24.38 -10.77
CA ARG A 43 -1.01 24.93 -12.02
C ARG A 43 0.35 25.59 -11.84
N GLU A 44 0.62 26.13 -10.66
CA GLU A 44 1.93 26.69 -10.32
C GLU A 44 2.97 25.60 -10.04
N SER A 45 2.54 24.47 -9.46
CA SER A 45 3.42 23.37 -9.06
C SER A 45 3.64 22.31 -10.15
N CYS A 46 2.69 22.14 -11.08
CA CYS A 46 2.74 21.15 -12.17
C CYS A 46 2.82 21.84 -13.53
N THR A 47 3.89 21.54 -14.29
CA THR A 47 4.09 22.06 -15.66
C THR A 47 3.11 21.51 -16.69
N ASP A 48 2.47 20.37 -16.40
CA ASP A 48 1.60 19.66 -17.34
C ASP A 48 0.18 20.24 -17.43
N VAL A 49 -0.19 21.17 -16.53
CA VAL A 49 -1.51 21.79 -16.54
C VAL A 49 -1.40 23.19 -17.16
N PRO A 50 -2.11 23.47 -18.27
CA PRO A 50 -1.94 24.74 -18.98
C PRO A 50 -2.28 25.95 -18.09
N ALA A 51 -1.29 26.84 -17.96
CA ALA A 51 -1.41 28.10 -17.23
C ALA A 51 -2.42 29.04 -17.90
N LYS A 52 -3.26 29.70 -17.11
CA LYS A 52 -4.13 30.81 -17.59
C LYS A 52 -3.48 32.15 -17.28
N PRO A 53 -3.78 33.22 -18.04
CA PRO A 53 -3.43 34.56 -17.63
C PRO A 53 -4.18 34.91 -16.34
N THR A 54 -3.37 35.12 -15.31
CA THR A 54 -3.59 35.70 -13.98
C THR A 54 -4.99 36.27 -13.67
N GLY A 55 -5.62 35.74 -12.61
CA GLY A 55 -6.47 36.55 -11.71
C GLY A 55 -7.99 36.30 -11.67
N GLY A 56 -8.52 35.25 -12.29
CA GLY A 56 -9.97 34.98 -12.30
C GLY A 56 -10.40 33.73 -11.51
N ALA A 57 -11.62 33.76 -10.94
CA ALA A 57 -12.23 32.58 -10.34
C ALA A 57 -12.31 31.42 -11.36
N VAL A 58 -11.96 30.22 -10.92
CA VAL A 58 -11.98 29.02 -11.77
C VAL A 58 -13.44 28.67 -12.05
N LEU A 59 -13.80 28.50 -13.31
CA LEU A 59 -15.16 28.10 -13.70
C LEU A 59 -15.34 26.57 -13.59
N VAL A 60 -16.58 26.09 -13.45
CA VAL A 60 -16.88 24.64 -13.36
C VAL A 60 -16.25 23.85 -14.51
N ARG A 61 -16.30 24.41 -15.72
CA ARG A 61 -15.75 23.78 -16.91
C ARG A 61 -14.22 23.66 -16.82
N GLU A 62 -13.55 24.69 -16.33
CA GLU A 62 -12.10 24.68 -16.14
C GLU A 62 -11.66 23.72 -15.04
N LEU A 63 -12.43 23.64 -13.95
CA LEU A 63 -12.20 22.63 -12.93
C LEU A 63 -12.29 21.22 -13.53
N ARG A 64 -13.27 20.95 -14.40
CA ARG A 64 -13.38 19.66 -15.10
C ARG A 64 -12.21 19.42 -16.03
N ASP A 65 -11.78 20.42 -16.78
CA ASP A 65 -10.66 20.29 -17.71
C ASP A 65 -9.38 19.93 -16.94
N VAL A 66 -9.09 20.63 -15.82
CA VAL A 66 -7.96 20.31 -14.94
C VAL A 66 -8.05 18.90 -14.35
N LEU A 67 -9.24 18.51 -13.85
CA LEU A 67 -9.44 17.16 -13.33
C LEU A 67 -9.27 16.08 -14.40
N LYS A 68 -9.60 16.40 -15.66
CA LYS A 68 -9.44 15.49 -16.80
C LYS A 68 -7.98 15.34 -17.21
N GLU A 69 -7.25 16.45 -17.25
CA GLU A 69 -5.81 16.50 -17.52
C GLU A 69 -5.03 15.68 -16.48
N MET A 70 -5.34 15.87 -15.19
CA MET A 70 -4.74 15.14 -14.07
C MET A 70 -5.18 13.68 -13.99
N SER A 71 -6.05 13.21 -14.89
CA SER A 71 -6.60 11.84 -14.91
C SER A 71 -7.30 11.43 -13.60
N CYS A 72 -8.08 12.36 -13.03
CA CYS A 72 -8.82 12.14 -11.80
C CYS A 72 -9.77 10.92 -11.90
N PRO A 73 -9.67 9.93 -10.99
CA PRO A 73 -10.45 8.70 -11.07
C PRO A 73 -11.91 8.85 -10.61
N GLN A 74 -12.33 10.04 -10.17
CA GLN A 74 -13.69 10.24 -9.65
C GLN A 74 -14.68 10.63 -10.76
N ASN A 75 -15.93 10.18 -10.63
CA ASN A 75 -17.07 10.50 -11.53
C ASN A 75 -17.39 12.01 -11.67
N ALA A 76 -16.57 12.90 -11.10
CA ALA A 76 -16.67 14.34 -11.16
C ALA A 76 -16.67 14.89 -12.60
N LEU A 77 -16.08 14.16 -13.55
CA LEU A 77 -16.07 14.57 -14.95
C LEU A 77 -17.43 14.38 -15.65
N VAL A 78 -18.23 13.40 -15.21
CA VAL A 78 -19.41 12.94 -15.96
C VAL A 78 -20.72 13.50 -15.40
N SER A 79 -20.78 13.81 -14.10
CA SER A 79 -22.02 14.29 -13.47
C SER A 79 -22.22 15.79 -13.73
N GLU A 80 -23.35 16.22 -14.30
CA GLU A 80 -23.68 17.66 -14.50
C GLU A 80 -23.63 18.44 -13.18
N HIS A 81 -24.11 17.84 -12.10
CA HIS A 81 -24.27 18.51 -10.81
C HIS A 81 -23.16 18.09 -9.83
N LEU A 82 -22.42 19.08 -9.32
CA LEU A 82 -21.40 18.87 -8.31
C LEU A 82 -22.06 18.67 -6.93
N SER A 83 -22.42 17.43 -6.60
CA SER A 83 -22.99 17.11 -5.29
C SER A 83 -21.97 17.39 -4.16
N PRO A 84 -22.42 17.65 -2.91
CA PRO A 84 -21.52 17.90 -1.78
C PRO A 84 -20.48 16.80 -1.57
N LEU A 85 -20.88 15.53 -1.72
CA LEU A 85 -19.96 14.38 -1.62
C LEU A 85 -18.92 14.35 -2.74
N LEU A 86 -19.32 14.73 -3.95
CA LEU A 86 -18.43 14.75 -5.10
C LEU A 86 -17.38 15.86 -4.94
N LEU A 87 -17.81 17.05 -4.53
CA LEU A 87 -16.91 18.16 -4.24
C LEU A 87 -15.95 17.85 -3.09
N PHE A 88 -16.41 17.17 -2.05
CA PHE A 88 -15.54 16.74 -0.96
C PHE A 88 -14.40 15.87 -1.50
N ARG A 89 -14.72 14.84 -2.29
CA ARG A 89 -13.71 13.97 -2.93
C ARG A 89 -12.80 14.71 -3.89
N VAL A 90 -13.34 15.63 -4.69
CA VAL A 90 -12.54 16.48 -5.57
C VAL A 90 -11.58 17.33 -4.76
N THR A 91 -12.01 17.87 -3.61
CA THR A 91 -11.12 18.66 -2.74
C THR A 91 -10.00 17.78 -2.17
N GLU A 92 -10.31 16.58 -1.68
CA GLU A 92 -9.30 15.64 -1.18
C GLU A 92 -8.28 15.25 -2.25
N TYR A 93 -8.76 14.97 -3.47
CA TYR A 93 -7.91 14.63 -4.60
C TYR A 93 -6.97 15.78 -4.98
N LEU A 94 -7.49 17.01 -5.12
CA LEU A 94 -6.64 18.17 -5.43
C LEU A 94 -5.61 18.43 -4.34
N VAL A 95 -5.97 18.25 -3.06
CA VAL A 95 -5.05 18.37 -1.93
C VAL A 95 -3.94 17.33 -2.00
N SER A 96 -4.24 16.07 -2.34
CA SER A 96 -3.22 15.03 -2.46
C SER A 96 -2.29 15.25 -3.64
N GLU A 97 -2.84 15.66 -4.79
CA GLU A 97 -2.04 15.97 -5.98
C GLU A 97 -1.12 17.17 -5.74
N LEU A 98 -1.60 18.21 -5.05
CA LEU A 98 -0.75 19.36 -4.72
C LEU A 98 0.41 18.97 -3.79
N MET A 99 0.15 18.12 -2.78
CA MET A 99 1.23 17.61 -1.93
C MET A 99 2.24 16.79 -2.72
N ALA A 100 1.78 15.92 -3.62
CA ALA A 100 2.64 15.13 -4.46
C ALA A 100 3.51 16.02 -5.35
N ALA A 101 2.92 17.03 -6.00
CA ALA A 101 3.64 18.00 -6.82
C ALA A 101 4.70 18.77 -6.01
N ARG A 102 4.36 19.23 -4.81
CA ARG A 102 5.30 19.90 -3.90
C ARG A 102 6.41 18.99 -3.40
N MET A 103 6.12 17.71 -3.15
CA MET A 103 7.14 16.73 -2.80
C MET A 103 8.11 16.46 -3.95
N LEU A 104 7.61 16.40 -5.19
CA LEU A 104 8.43 16.19 -6.37
C LEU A 104 9.34 17.40 -6.63
N THR A 105 8.80 18.61 -6.61
CA THR A 105 9.57 19.85 -6.76
C THR A 105 10.59 20.05 -5.63
N TYR A 106 10.26 19.68 -4.39
CA TYR A 106 11.23 19.68 -3.29
C TYR A 106 12.38 18.71 -3.56
N ARG A 107 12.08 17.48 -4.01
CA ARG A 107 13.10 16.48 -4.34
C ARG A 107 14.00 16.92 -5.50
N GLU A 108 13.46 17.60 -6.51
CA GLU A 108 14.25 18.13 -7.62
C GLU A 108 15.18 19.28 -7.19
N SER A 109 14.74 20.10 -6.24
CA SER A 109 15.55 21.20 -5.69
C SER A 109 16.55 20.77 -4.62
N HIS A 110 16.38 19.59 -4.02
CA HIS A 110 17.26 19.04 -2.97
C HIS A 110 17.76 17.62 -3.33
N PRO A 111 18.58 17.47 -4.39
CA PRO A 111 19.11 16.17 -4.78
C PRO A 111 20.04 15.55 -3.71
N GLU A 112 20.67 16.39 -2.89
CA GLU A 112 21.54 16.01 -1.76
C GLU A 112 20.82 15.06 -0.77
N ASP A 113 19.54 15.31 -0.50
CA ASP A 113 18.73 14.54 0.44
C ASP A 113 18.38 13.15 -0.10
N ALA A 114 18.40 12.98 -1.43
CA ALA A 114 18.25 11.67 -2.07
C ALA A 114 19.55 10.85 -1.99
N GLU A 115 20.71 11.51 -2.05
CA GLU A 115 22.02 10.85 -1.98
C GLU A 115 22.39 10.38 -0.57
N GLN A 116 22.06 11.15 0.48
CA GLN A 116 22.24 10.69 1.87
C GLN A 116 21.42 9.44 2.21
N ASN A 117 20.28 9.24 1.53
CA ASN A 117 19.48 8.03 1.61
C ASN A 117 20.04 6.88 0.75
N SER A 118 21.02 7.16 -0.11
CA SER A 118 21.64 6.20 -1.02
C SER A 118 22.99 5.67 -0.52
N GLU A 119 23.78 6.46 0.24
CA GLU A 119 25.02 5.99 0.88
C GLU A 119 24.79 5.17 2.16
N SER A 120 23.56 5.18 2.68
CA SER A 120 23.10 4.26 3.73
C SER A 120 22.67 2.87 3.19
N LYS A 121 22.87 2.57 1.90
CA LYS A 121 22.55 1.28 1.22
C LYS A 121 23.38 0.04 1.66
N GLY A 122 24.00 0.08 2.83
CA GLY A 122 24.63 -1.07 3.49
C GLY A 122 23.88 -1.57 4.73
N LYS A 123 22.84 -0.86 5.17
CA LYS A 123 21.94 -1.33 6.23
C LYS A 123 20.52 -1.13 5.76
N GLU A 124 19.92 -2.23 5.35
CA GLU A 124 18.47 -2.45 5.48
C GLU A 124 18.13 -2.32 6.97
N GLN A 125 18.11 -1.08 7.46
CA GLN A 125 17.48 -0.74 8.71
C GLN A 125 16.01 -0.89 8.39
N ARG A 126 15.52 -2.11 8.62
CA ARG A 126 14.21 -2.34 9.19
C ARG A 126 13.99 -1.14 10.12
N LYS A 127 13.16 -0.18 9.69
CA LYS A 127 12.38 0.57 10.66
C LYS A 127 11.62 -0.54 11.37
N GLN A 128 12.20 -1.02 12.47
CA GLN A 128 11.42 -1.39 13.61
C GLN A 128 10.52 -0.17 13.81
N GLU A 129 9.32 -0.22 13.25
CA GLU A 129 8.19 -0.17 14.15
C GLU A 129 8.51 -1.20 15.23
N THR A 130 9.19 -0.73 16.26
CA THR A 130 9.03 -1.24 17.60
C THR A 130 7.53 -1.24 17.80
N VAL A 131 6.90 -2.38 17.49
CA VAL A 131 5.84 -2.91 18.33
C VAL A 131 6.49 -2.97 19.70
N ILE A 132 6.33 -1.88 20.45
CA ILE A 132 6.65 -1.82 21.86
C ILE A 132 5.70 -2.82 22.49
N VAL A 133 6.17 -4.05 22.63
CA VAL A 133 5.64 -5.01 23.57
C VAL A 133 6.15 -4.54 24.93
N GLY A 134 5.38 -3.64 25.55
CA GLY A 134 5.61 -3.16 26.92
C GLY A 134 6.00 -1.68 27.00
N GLY A 135 5.00 -0.83 27.23
CA GLY A 135 5.20 0.55 27.68
C GLY A 135 4.34 1.56 26.94
N GLU A 136 3.17 1.85 27.52
CA GLU A 136 2.29 3.00 27.28
C GLU A 136 1.44 2.94 26.00
N GLU A 137 0.19 2.54 26.25
CA GLU A 137 -0.98 2.74 25.41
C GLU A 137 -1.09 4.22 24.98
N GLU A 138 -0.48 4.59 23.86
CA GLU A 138 -1.06 5.66 23.03
C GLU A 138 -2.22 5.03 22.27
N HIS A 139 -3.31 4.77 23.01
CA HIS A 139 -4.64 4.85 22.43
C HIS A 139 -4.71 6.23 21.78
N GLN A 140 -4.57 6.29 20.46
CA GLN A 140 -5.21 7.34 19.71
C GLN A 140 -6.70 7.18 20.04
N GLU A 141 -7.15 7.88 21.08
CA GLU A 141 -8.54 7.97 21.49
C GLU A 141 -9.28 8.64 20.33
N ILE A 142 -9.60 7.82 19.32
CA ILE A 142 -10.73 8.09 18.46
C ILE A 142 -11.88 8.16 19.45
N SER A 143 -12.35 9.38 19.74
CA SER A 143 -13.48 9.57 20.63
C SER A 143 -14.59 8.57 20.26
N GLN A 144 -15.28 7.98 21.23
CA GLN A 144 -16.34 6.99 20.95
C GLN A 144 -17.30 7.46 19.84
N ALA A 145 -17.55 8.78 19.78
CA ALA A 145 -18.36 9.43 18.76
C ALA A 145 -17.78 9.38 17.32
N GLU A 146 -16.47 9.33 17.13
CA GLU A 146 -15.85 9.14 15.81
C GLU A 146 -15.82 7.67 15.39
N GLU A 147 -15.53 6.73 16.30
CA GLU A 147 -15.64 5.29 16.01
C GLU A 147 -17.07 4.90 15.61
N ASP A 148 -18.07 5.41 16.32
CA ASP A 148 -19.48 5.17 16.02
C ASP A 148 -19.88 5.71 14.64
N LYS A 149 -19.33 6.87 14.23
CA LYS A 149 -19.59 7.46 12.91
C LYS A 149 -18.96 6.65 11.78
N THR A 150 -17.73 6.17 11.96
CA THR A 150 -17.07 5.30 10.97
C THR A 150 -17.78 3.97 10.85
N ASN A 151 -18.17 3.38 11.99
CA ASN A 151 -18.88 2.12 12.04
C ASN A 151 -20.25 2.23 11.35
N TRP A 152 -20.99 3.33 11.58
CA TRP A 152 -22.25 3.58 10.90
C TRP A 152 -22.11 3.78 9.38
N LYS A 153 -21.01 4.41 8.92
CA LYS A 153 -20.73 4.56 7.48
C LYS A 153 -20.43 3.22 6.81
N GLU A 154 -19.68 2.35 7.48
CA GLU A 154 -19.41 0.98 7.02
C GLU A 154 -20.67 0.14 7.01
N ALA A 155 -21.41 0.12 8.14
CA ALA A 155 -22.68 -0.57 8.24
C ALA A 155 -23.68 -0.13 7.15
N LYS A 156 -23.76 1.17 6.83
CA LYS A 156 -24.59 1.66 5.73
C LYS A 156 -24.16 1.18 4.35
N LYS A 157 -22.86 1.04 4.10
CA LYS A 157 -22.35 0.50 2.83
C LYS A 157 -22.72 -0.97 2.71
N ASP A 158 -22.48 -1.75 3.75
CA ASP A 158 -22.80 -3.17 3.80
C ASP A 158 -24.30 -3.40 3.60
N LEU A 159 -25.14 -2.56 4.22
CA LEU A 159 -26.59 -2.62 4.10
C LEU A 159 -27.06 -2.24 2.67
N ALA A 160 -26.42 -1.26 2.04
CA ALA A 160 -26.70 -0.90 0.65
C ALA A 160 -26.27 -2.00 -0.33
N GLU A 161 -25.14 -2.66 -0.07
CA GLU A 161 -24.66 -3.80 -0.85
C GLU A 161 -25.61 -5.00 -0.70
N LEU A 162 -26.08 -5.27 0.52
CA LEU A 162 -27.08 -6.30 0.80
C LEU A 162 -28.40 -6.06 0.06
N PHE A 163 -28.93 -4.83 0.08
CA PHE A 163 -30.15 -4.54 -0.68
C PHE A 163 -29.94 -4.68 -2.19
N LYS A 164 -28.77 -4.31 -2.70
CA LYS A 164 -28.43 -4.50 -4.11
C LYS A 164 -28.37 -5.98 -4.48
N ASP A 165 -27.77 -6.81 -3.64
CA ASP A 165 -27.65 -8.26 -3.87
C ASP A 165 -28.99 -9.00 -3.78
N LEU A 166 -29.95 -8.44 -3.03
CA LEU A 166 -31.33 -8.94 -2.93
C LEU A 166 -32.26 -8.32 -3.98
N ASP A 167 -31.76 -7.50 -4.90
CA ASP A 167 -32.56 -6.77 -5.90
C ASP A 167 -33.65 -5.86 -5.28
N LEU A 168 -33.40 -5.37 -4.07
CA LEU A 168 -34.29 -4.48 -3.33
C LEU A 168 -33.93 -3.01 -3.55
N LYS A 169 -34.91 -2.12 -3.33
CA LYS A 169 -34.67 -0.67 -3.39
C LYS A 169 -33.89 -0.23 -2.16
N THR A 170 -33.02 0.77 -2.30
CA THR A 170 -32.25 1.36 -1.19
C THR A 170 -33.12 2.02 -0.11
N SER A 171 -34.43 2.15 -0.34
CA SER A 171 -35.42 2.64 0.62
C SER A 171 -36.09 1.53 1.44
N CYS A 172 -35.82 0.25 1.15
CA CYS A 172 -36.40 -0.87 1.87
C CYS A 172 -35.95 -0.90 3.32
N GLN A 173 -36.77 -1.48 4.19
CA GLN A 173 -36.43 -1.69 5.59
C GLN A 173 -35.71 -3.03 5.76
N MET A 174 -35.01 -3.20 6.89
CA MET A 174 -34.33 -4.46 7.19
C MET A 174 -35.31 -5.64 7.26
N SER A 175 -36.56 -5.41 7.70
CA SER A 175 -37.62 -6.43 7.70
C SER A 175 -37.90 -7.00 6.30
N ASP A 176 -37.84 -6.14 5.27
CA ASP A 176 -38.10 -6.54 3.89
C ASP A 176 -36.97 -7.43 3.37
N ALA A 177 -35.71 -7.09 3.71
CA ALA A 177 -34.56 -7.93 3.41
C ALA A 177 -34.65 -9.29 4.11
N CYS A 178 -35.03 -9.34 5.39
CA CYS A 178 -35.22 -10.60 6.09
C CYS A 178 -36.29 -11.48 5.43
N ALA A 179 -37.44 -10.90 5.07
CA ALA A 179 -38.51 -11.62 4.38
C ALA A 179 -38.06 -12.16 3.01
N GLU A 180 -37.34 -11.35 2.23
CA GLU A 180 -36.80 -11.77 0.93
C GLU A 180 -35.78 -12.91 1.09
N VAL A 181 -34.86 -12.81 2.07
CA VAL A 181 -33.89 -13.87 2.37
C VAL A 181 -34.60 -15.16 2.75
N GLU A 182 -35.62 -15.12 3.63
CA GLU A 182 -36.41 -16.30 3.98
C GLU A 182 -37.10 -16.93 2.78
N THR A 183 -37.58 -16.11 1.83
CA THR A 183 -38.24 -16.58 0.62
C THR A 183 -37.26 -17.26 -0.32
N ARG A 184 -36.08 -16.66 -0.53
CA ARG A 184 -35.00 -17.26 -1.33
C ARG A 184 -34.46 -18.54 -0.68
N LEU A 185 -34.33 -18.58 0.64
CA LEU A 185 -33.92 -19.77 1.37
C LEU A 185 -34.89 -20.96 1.16
N LYS A 186 -36.21 -20.71 1.10
CA LYS A 186 -37.21 -21.74 0.79
C LYS A 186 -37.13 -22.26 -0.66
N SER A 187 -36.56 -21.47 -1.58
CA SER A 187 -36.44 -21.84 -3.00
C SER A 187 -35.19 -22.65 -3.33
N LEU A 188 -34.22 -22.72 -2.41
CA LEU A 188 -33.01 -23.49 -2.62
C LEU A 188 -33.34 -25.00 -2.62
N PRO A 189 -32.70 -25.80 -3.50
CA PRO A 189 -32.88 -27.25 -3.51
C PRO A 189 -32.51 -27.80 -2.12
N GLU A 190 -33.28 -28.76 -1.63
CA GLU A 190 -33.05 -29.47 -0.36
C GLU A 190 -31.72 -30.24 -0.39
N GLY A 191 -30.62 -29.52 -0.27
CA GLY A 191 -29.31 -30.04 0.10
C GLY A 191 -29.05 -29.71 1.56
N GLU A 192 -28.38 -30.62 2.27
CA GLU A 192 -27.89 -30.34 3.63
C GLU A 192 -26.97 -29.12 3.60
N MET A 193 -27.50 -27.98 4.04
CA MET A 193 -26.73 -26.75 4.14
C MET A 193 -25.78 -26.89 5.33
N PRO A 194 -24.46 -26.78 5.16
CA PRO A 194 -23.50 -26.97 6.24
C PRO A 194 -23.79 -26.02 7.41
N GLU A 195 -23.61 -26.48 8.65
CA GLU A 195 -23.88 -25.67 9.83
C GLU A 195 -23.00 -24.40 9.86
N ALA A 196 -23.50 -23.37 10.55
CA ALA A 196 -22.70 -22.18 10.82
C ALA A 196 -21.44 -22.56 11.61
N LEU A 197 -20.28 -22.03 11.19
CA LEU A 197 -19.00 -22.31 11.84
C LEU A 197 -19.00 -21.83 13.29
N LEU A 198 -19.60 -20.66 13.52
CA LEU A 198 -19.78 -20.08 14.84
C LEU A 198 -21.16 -20.48 15.41
N LYS A 199 -21.18 -21.42 16.35
CA LYS A 199 -22.42 -21.92 16.97
C LYS A 199 -22.91 -21.07 18.16
N THR A 200 -22.03 -20.22 18.69
CA THR A 200 -22.31 -19.39 19.88
C THR A 200 -22.57 -17.94 19.48
N SER A 201 -23.51 -17.27 20.15
CA SER A 201 -23.66 -15.82 20.03
C SER A 201 -22.50 -15.09 20.72
N LEU A 202 -21.99 -14.04 20.08
CA LEU A 202 -20.94 -13.19 20.65
C LEU A 202 -21.56 -12.16 21.59
N ASN A 203 -20.97 -11.99 22.78
CA ASN A 203 -21.31 -10.87 23.64
C ASN A 203 -20.66 -9.56 23.12
N SER A 204 -21.07 -8.41 23.66
CA SER A 204 -20.59 -7.10 23.18
C SER A 204 -19.06 -6.95 23.30
N GLU A 205 -18.45 -7.46 24.38
CA GLU A 205 -17.00 -7.39 24.58
C GLU A 205 -16.23 -8.28 23.60
N GLN A 206 -16.72 -9.50 23.36
CA GLN A 206 -16.17 -10.43 22.39
C GLN A 206 -16.30 -9.89 20.96
N GLY A 207 -17.44 -9.28 20.64
CA GLY A 207 -17.63 -8.60 19.36
C GLY A 207 -16.57 -7.53 19.13
N LYS A 208 -16.32 -6.67 20.12
CA LYS A 208 -15.23 -5.67 20.05
C LYS A 208 -13.86 -6.30 19.81
N LYS A 209 -13.52 -7.37 20.55
CA LYS A 209 -12.27 -8.12 20.34
C LYS A 209 -12.14 -8.72 18.95
N VAL A 210 -13.22 -9.26 18.39
CA VAL A 210 -13.23 -9.80 17.02
C VAL A 210 -12.97 -8.68 15.99
N HIS A 211 -13.58 -7.51 16.17
CA HIS A 211 -13.31 -6.36 15.30
C HIS A 211 -11.86 -5.88 15.41
N GLU A 212 -11.29 -5.86 16.62
CA GLU A 212 -9.88 -5.52 16.84
C GLU A 212 -8.92 -6.50 16.14
N ILE A 213 -9.15 -7.81 16.31
CA ILE A 213 -8.37 -8.86 15.63
C ILE A 213 -8.50 -8.72 14.11
N ASN A 214 -9.70 -8.50 13.59
CA ASN A 214 -9.92 -8.33 12.16
C ASN A 214 -9.17 -7.09 11.63
N ARG A 215 -9.17 -5.99 12.39
CA ARG A 215 -8.41 -4.76 12.03
C ARG A 215 -6.92 -5.07 11.92
N ALA A 216 -6.34 -5.75 12.91
CA ALA A 216 -4.93 -6.14 12.91
C ALA A 216 -4.58 -7.09 11.75
N LEU A 217 -5.41 -8.10 11.48
CA LEU A 217 -5.21 -9.04 10.37
C LEU A 217 -5.33 -8.38 9.00
N CYS A 218 -6.25 -7.44 8.83
CA CYS A 218 -6.37 -6.67 7.59
C CYS A 218 -5.12 -5.84 7.32
N SER A 219 -4.55 -5.17 8.34
CA SER A 219 -3.30 -4.42 8.21
C SER A 219 -2.11 -5.32 7.83
N ASP A 220 -1.96 -6.48 8.46
CA ASP A 220 -0.92 -7.46 8.12
C ASP A 220 -1.11 -8.03 6.70
N TYR A 221 -2.37 -8.31 6.31
CA TYR A 221 -2.69 -8.75 4.96
C TYR A 221 -2.34 -7.70 3.90
N GLU A 222 -2.67 -6.43 4.13
CA GLU A 222 -2.32 -5.32 3.23
C GLU A 222 -0.80 -5.20 3.06
N CYS A 223 -0.04 -5.25 4.18
CA CYS A 223 1.42 -5.23 4.16
C CYS A 223 2.00 -6.39 3.34
N ARG A 224 1.55 -7.62 3.60
CA ARG A 224 1.99 -8.81 2.86
C ARG A 224 1.66 -8.73 1.37
N ARG A 225 0.46 -8.24 1.05
CA ARG A 225 0.01 -8.09 -0.35
C ARG A 225 0.85 -7.06 -1.07
N GLN A 226 1.16 -5.92 -0.44
CA GLN A 226 2.06 -4.91 -0.99
C GLN A 226 3.45 -5.49 -1.26
N MET A 227 4.00 -6.26 -0.32
CA MET A 227 5.30 -6.93 -0.49
C MET A 227 5.28 -7.91 -1.67
N LEU A 228 4.24 -8.75 -1.79
CA LEU A 228 4.11 -9.70 -2.90
C LEU A 228 4.02 -9.00 -4.26
N ILE A 229 3.27 -7.90 -4.35
CA ILE A 229 3.17 -7.08 -5.58
C ILE A 229 4.54 -6.50 -5.93
N LYS A 230 5.24 -5.92 -4.95
CA LYS A 230 6.59 -5.38 -5.17
C LYS A 230 7.57 -6.46 -5.59
N ARG A 231 7.53 -7.64 -4.96
CA ARG A 231 8.36 -8.79 -5.35
C ARG A 231 8.06 -9.23 -6.78
N PHE A 232 6.79 -9.25 -7.17
CA PHE A 232 6.38 -9.56 -8.54
C PHE A 232 6.95 -8.54 -9.54
N HIS A 233 6.84 -7.24 -9.27
CA HIS A 233 7.42 -6.20 -10.14
C HIS A 233 8.94 -6.30 -10.25
N VAL A 234 9.65 -6.52 -9.15
CA VAL A 234 11.11 -6.70 -9.19
C VAL A 234 11.49 -7.96 -9.97
N THR A 235 10.73 -9.05 -9.81
CA THR A 235 10.94 -10.28 -10.59
C THR A 235 10.71 -10.05 -12.08
N LEU A 236 9.65 -9.33 -12.44
CA LEU A 236 9.40 -8.94 -13.84
C LEU A 236 10.56 -8.11 -14.41
N GLN A 237 11.01 -7.10 -13.66
CA GLN A 237 12.11 -6.24 -14.08
C GLN A 237 13.43 -7.01 -14.22
N SER A 238 13.66 -8.04 -13.40
CA SER A 238 14.86 -8.88 -13.50
C SER A 238 14.98 -9.62 -14.84
N PHE A 239 13.86 -9.88 -15.53
CA PHE A 239 13.90 -10.47 -16.87
C PHE A 239 14.42 -9.49 -17.92
N ALA A 240 14.32 -8.19 -17.68
CA ALA A 240 14.93 -7.18 -18.54
C ALA A 240 16.46 -7.13 -18.41
N TRP A 241 17.04 -7.58 -17.30
CA TRP A 241 18.49 -7.45 -17.10
C TRP A 241 19.29 -8.29 -18.10
N GLY A 242 20.33 -7.68 -18.70
CA GLY A 242 21.26 -8.30 -19.63
C GLY A 242 21.47 -7.51 -20.91
N GLU A 243 22.17 -8.11 -21.89
CA GLU A 243 22.56 -7.43 -23.14
C GLU A 243 21.39 -6.91 -23.98
N LYS A 244 20.21 -7.57 -23.87
CA LYS A 244 18.98 -7.20 -24.58
C LYS A 244 18.01 -6.38 -23.74
N GLU A 245 18.52 -5.61 -22.78
CA GLU A 245 17.70 -4.87 -21.83
C GLU A 245 16.66 -3.98 -22.49
N LYS A 246 17.04 -3.17 -23.49
CA LYS A 246 16.13 -2.26 -24.18
C LYS A 246 14.95 -2.97 -24.87
N GLU A 247 15.20 -4.13 -25.49
CA GLU A 247 14.16 -4.91 -26.17
C GLU A 247 13.21 -5.55 -25.14
N ARG A 248 13.76 -6.15 -24.09
CA ARG A 248 12.97 -6.83 -23.04
C ARG A 248 12.22 -5.84 -22.15
N SER A 249 12.79 -4.69 -21.84
CA SER A 249 12.13 -3.62 -21.09
C SER A 249 10.97 -3.02 -21.88
N ALA A 250 11.10 -2.89 -23.20
CA ALA A 250 10.00 -2.44 -24.07
C ALA A 250 8.84 -3.46 -24.06
N VAL A 251 9.15 -4.75 -24.13
CA VAL A 251 8.12 -5.82 -24.03
C VAL A 251 7.43 -5.78 -22.66
N ILE A 252 8.18 -5.69 -21.56
CA ILE A 252 7.58 -5.61 -20.20
C ILE A 252 6.72 -4.35 -20.05
N SER A 253 7.17 -3.21 -20.58
CA SER A 253 6.43 -1.94 -20.53
C SER A 253 5.17 -1.96 -21.40
N SER A 254 5.13 -2.81 -22.43
CA SER A 254 3.93 -3.02 -23.26
C SER A 254 2.87 -3.89 -22.57
N MET A 255 3.21 -4.60 -21.50
CA MET A 255 2.25 -5.43 -20.77
C MET A 255 1.32 -4.56 -19.90
N PRO A 256 0.06 -4.98 -19.71
CA PRO A 256 -0.87 -4.25 -18.84
C PRO A 256 -0.32 -4.10 -17.42
N ALA A 257 -0.46 -2.90 -16.85
CA ALA A 257 -0.07 -2.63 -15.48
C ALA A 257 -0.87 -3.51 -14.50
N PHE A 258 -0.16 -4.32 -13.71
CA PHE A 258 -0.79 -5.18 -12.71
C PHE A 258 -0.94 -4.41 -11.39
N SER A 259 -2.12 -3.86 -11.14
CA SER A 259 -2.45 -3.11 -9.92
C SER A 259 -3.59 -3.78 -9.13
N PRO A 260 -3.35 -4.93 -8.48
CA PRO A 260 -4.38 -5.56 -7.66
C PRO A 260 -4.70 -4.67 -6.44
N SER A 261 -5.96 -4.70 -6.00
CA SER A 261 -6.38 -4.02 -4.76
C SER A 261 -5.47 -4.43 -3.60
N LEU A 262 -5.11 -3.51 -2.71
CA LEU A 262 -4.37 -3.84 -1.50
C LEU A 262 -5.29 -4.42 -0.42
N LYS A 263 -6.55 -3.94 -0.38
CA LYS A 263 -7.50 -4.22 0.69
C LYS A 263 -7.95 -5.68 0.71
N SER A 264 -8.18 -6.17 1.93
CA SER A 264 -8.88 -7.44 2.17
C SER A 264 -10.30 -7.37 1.61
N SER A 265 -10.77 -8.48 1.03
CA SER A 265 -12.18 -8.67 0.65
C SER A 265 -13.01 -9.36 1.74
N VAL A 266 -12.41 -9.62 2.90
CA VAL A 266 -13.05 -10.31 4.03
C VAL A 266 -13.51 -9.28 5.05
N SER A 267 -14.82 -9.19 5.26
CA SER A 267 -15.44 -8.37 6.30
C SER A 267 -15.82 -9.24 7.51
N VAL A 268 -16.06 -8.61 8.67
CA VAL A 268 -16.51 -9.34 9.88
C VAL A 268 -17.85 -10.01 9.64
N ALA A 269 -18.77 -9.37 8.90
CA ALA A 269 -20.03 -9.99 8.51
C ALA A 269 -19.81 -11.29 7.72
N LYS A 270 -18.84 -11.30 6.80
CA LYS A 270 -18.49 -12.50 6.03
C LYS A 270 -17.87 -13.59 6.92
N LEU A 271 -17.07 -13.22 7.93
CA LEU A 271 -16.54 -14.17 8.90
C LEU A 271 -17.64 -14.81 9.76
N LEU A 272 -18.63 -14.02 10.20
CA LEU A 272 -19.75 -14.52 11.00
C LEU A 272 -20.72 -15.39 10.18
N ALA A 273 -20.82 -15.13 8.87
CA ALA A 273 -21.61 -15.94 7.95
C ALA A 273 -20.90 -17.24 7.49
N ALA A 274 -19.63 -17.43 7.86
CA ALA A 274 -18.85 -18.59 7.43
C ALA A 274 -19.44 -19.91 7.98
N ARG A 275 -19.40 -20.94 7.15
CA ARG A 275 -19.92 -22.28 7.45
C ARG A 275 -18.81 -23.29 7.65
N GLU A 276 -19.15 -24.45 8.21
CA GLU A 276 -18.17 -25.50 8.53
C GLU A 276 -17.35 -25.96 7.34
N ASP A 277 -17.91 -26.00 6.14
CA ASP A 277 -17.24 -26.41 4.91
C ASP A 277 -16.17 -25.40 4.45
N GLU A 278 -16.37 -24.12 4.70
CA GLU A 278 -15.40 -23.06 4.39
C GLU A 278 -14.16 -23.09 5.30
N SER A 279 -14.29 -23.67 6.50
CA SER A 279 -13.15 -23.84 7.41
C SER A 279 -12.14 -24.91 6.94
N ARG A 280 -12.54 -25.77 5.99
CA ARG A 280 -11.73 -26.90 5.55
C ARG A 280 -10.77 -26.47 4.45
N ILE A 281 -9.49 -26.35 4.79
CA ILE A 281 -8.41 -26.18 3.81
C ILE A 281 -8.35 -27.44 2.94
N LYS A 282 -8.88 -27.37 1.72
CA LYS A 282 -8.79 -28.49 0.78
C LYS A 282 -7.32 -28.70 0.42
N PRO A 283 -6.79 -29.94 0.53
CA PRO A 283 -5.42 -30.20 0.13
C PRO A 283 -5.26 -29.82 -1.34
N VAL A 284 -4.23 -29.02 -1.64
CA VAL A 284 -3.90 -28.60 -3.00
C VAL A 284 -3.43 -29.84 -3.76
N LYS A 285 -4.37 -30.51 -4.43
CA LYS A 285 -4.03 -31.59 -5.36
C LYS A 285 -3.40 -30.93 -6.58
N ALA A 286 -2.29 -31.49 -7.06
CA ALA A 286 -1.69 -31.06 -8.32
C ALA A 286 -2.75 -31.18 -9.42
N GLY A 287 -3.22 -30.03 -9.91
CA GLY A 287 -4.15 -29.98 -11.03
C GLY A 287 -3.51 -30.54 -12.30
N PRO A 288 -4.30 -30.80 -13.35
CA PRO A 288 -3.75 -31.17 -14.65
C PRO A 288 -2.74 -30.09 -15.09
N SER A 289 -1.55 -30.54 -15.53
CA SER A 289 -0.45 -29.65 -15.93
C SER A 289 -0.94 -28.60 -16.92
N THR A 290 -0.88 -27.33 -16.51
CA THR A 290 -1.21 -26.20 -17.38
C THR A 290 -0.19 -26.09 -18.52
N ALA A 291 -0.54 -25.41 -19.61
CA ALA A 291 0.36 -25.22 -20.74
C ALA A 291 1.70 -24.60 -20.31
N VAL A 292 1.68 -23.71 -19.32
CA VAL A 292 2.87 -23.09 -18.73
C VAL A 292 3.81 -24.12 -18.11
N HIS A 293 3.27 -25.10 -17.39
CA HIS A 293 4.07 -26.16 -16.75
C HIS A 293 4.63 -27.16 -17.78
N LYS A 294 4.09 -27.19 -19.00
CA LYS A 294 4.59 -28.02 -20.10
C LYS A 294 5.70 -27.34 -20.91
N VAL A 295 5.97 -26.06 -20.69
CA VAL A 295 7.07 -25.37 -21.37
C VAL A 295 8.38 -25.95 -20.84
N LEU A 296 9.10 -26.68 -21.70
CA LEU A 296 10.42 -27.19 -21.38
C LEU A 296 11.39 -26.02 -21.25
N MET A 297 11.78 -25.70 -20.03
CA MET A 297 12.84 -24.72 -19.78
C MET A 297 14.14 -25.26 -20.40
N GLY A 298 14.77 -24.48 -21.27
CA GLY A 298 16.04 -24.85 -21.90
C GLY A 298 17.19 -24.97 -20.88
N SER A 299 18.41 -25.14 -21.37
CA SER A 299 19.60 -25.18 -20.49
C SER A 299 19.72 -23.88 -19.69
N VAL A 300 19.44 -23.95 -18.39
CA VAL A 300 19.54 -22.82 -17.46
C VAL A 300 21.02 -22.65 -17.12
N PRO A 301 21.67 -21.53 -17.49
CA PRO A 301 23.06 -21.28 -17.13
C PRO A 301 23.22 -21.35 -15.61
N ASP A 302 24.25 -22.07 -15.14
CA ASP A 302 24.50 -22.17 -13.70
C ASP A 302 24.79 -20.77 -13.15
N ARG A 303 23.98 -20.33 -12.18
CA ARG A 303 24.10 -19.01 -11.55
C ARG A 303 25.03 -19.04 -10.34
N GLY A 304 25.72 -20.15 -10.11
CA GLY A 304 26.59 -20.35 -8.96
C GLY A 304 25.80 -20.39 -7.64
N GLY A 305 26.52 -20.28 -6.52
CA GLY A 305 25.91 -20.31 -5.19
C GLY A 305 25.64 -21.71 -4.64
N ARG A 306 26.15 -22.76 -5.31
CA ARG A 306 26.21 -24.10 -4.71
C ARG A 306 27.09 -24.01 -3.46
N PRO A 307 26.61 -24.44 -2.28
CA PRO A 307 27.33 -24.28 -1.01
C PRO A 307 28.77 -24.84 -0.95
N GLY A 308 29.19 -25.64 -1.92
CA GLY A 308 30.54 -26.20 -2.02
C GLY A 308 31.46 -25.60 -3.09
N GLU A 309 30.99 -24.67 -3.93
CA GLU A 309 31.81 -24.11 -5.03
C GLU A 309 32.53 -22.81 -4.67
N ILE A 310 32.08 -22.12 -3.62
CA ILE A 310 32.74 -20.93 -3.08
C ILE A 310 33.50 -21.37 -1.84
N GLU A 311 34.81 -21.55 -1.99
CA GLU A 311 35.68 -21.77 -0.83
C GLU A 311 35.62 -20.51 0.04
N PRO A 312 35.20 -20.60 1.32
CA PRO A 312 35.08 -19.41 2.16
C PRO A 312 36.44 -18.72 2.24
N PRO A 313 36.50 -17.39 2.07
CA PRO A 313 37.77 -16.68 2.16
C PRO A 313 38.37 -16.94 3.54
N MET A 314 39.58 -17.49 3.55
CA MET A 314 40.25 -17.90 4.79
C MET A 314 40.33 -16.69 5.72
N PRO A 315 39.78 -16.75 6.95
CA PRO A 315 39.86 -15.63 7.87
C PRO A 315 41.32 -15.35 8.20
N SER A 316 41.71 -14.08 8.19
CA SER A 316 43.04 -13.68 8.64
C SER A 316 43.14 -13.88 10.15
N PHE A 317 43.76 -15.01 10.55
CA PHE A 317 44.13 -15.22 11.94
C PHE A 317 45.22 -14.20 12.29
N THR A 318 44.84 -13.13 12.98
CA THR A 318 45.82 -12.29 13.68
C THR A 318 46.31 -13.07 14.89
N GLY A 319 47.64 -13.19 15.04
CA GLY A 319 48.23 -13.82 16.22
C GLY A 319 47.71 -13.15 17.49
N ARG A 320 47.39 -13.96 18.50
CA ARG A 320 46.97 -13.49 19.82
C ARG A 320 47.96 -12.42 20.29
N ARG A 321 47.49 -11.18 20.50
CA ARG A 321 48.31 -10.15 21.13
C ARG A 321 48.58 -10.58 22.57
N GLU A 322 49.73 -11.18 22.82
CA GLU A 322 50.29 -11.29 24.15
C GLU A 322 50.65 -9.89 24.62
N GLY A 323 49.75 -9.28 25.38
CA GLY A 323 49.86 -7.91 25.84
C GLY A 323 49.21 -7.75 27.20
N GLY A 324 49.78 -8.40 28.21
CA GLY A 324 49.38 -8.25 29.60
C GLY A 324 50.34 -8.95 30.55
N GLY A 325 51.48 -8.32 30.86
CA GLY A 325 52.35 -8.82 31.93
C GLY A 325 53.83 -8.47 31.82
N SER A 326 54.15 -7.21 32.13
CA SER A 326 55.29 -6.76 32.93
C SER A 326 56.61 -7.57 33.01
N HIS A 327 57.69 -6.84 32.72
CA HIS A 327 59.07 -6.97 33.23
C HIS A 327 60.05 -8.03 32.67
N HIS A 328 61.24 -7.48 32.41
CA HIS A 328 62.59 -8.07 32.44
C HIS A 328 63.25 -8.54 31.12
N GLN A 329 64.06 -7.59 30.62
CA GLN A 329 65.49 -7.75 30.32
C GLN A 329 65.94 -8.68 29.18
N GLN A 330 66.54 -7.99 28.20
CA GLN A 330 67.81 -8.31 27.54
C GLN A 330 67.89 -9.44 26.50
N ARG A 331 68.35 -8.99 25.33
CA ARG A 331 69.44 -9.55 24.52
C ARG A 331 69.12 -10.69 23.53
N LYS A 332 69.19 -10.28 22.25
CA LYS A 332 70.13 -10.74 21.18
C LYS A 332 69.47 -11.25 19.89
N ARG A 333 69.79 -10.47 18.83
CA ARG A 333 70.34 -10.90 17.53
C ARG A 333 69.40 -11.56 16.51
N ARG A 334 69.07 -10.74 15.48
CA ARG A 334 69.61 -10.83 14.10
C ARG A 334 69.61 -12.25 13.49
N ARG A 335 68.69 -12.50 12.55
CA ARG A 335 68.97 -13.23 11.30
C ARG A 335 67.85 -13.04 10.28
N GLU A 336 68.22 -12.40 9.18
CA GLU A 336 67.54 -12.46 7.88
C GLU A 336 67.52 -13.92 7.39
N TYR A 337 66.44 -14.34 6.72
CA TYR A 337 66.54 -15.41 5.74
C TYR A 337 65.55 -15.21 4.58
N SER A 338 66.12 -14.91 3.42
CA SER A 338 65.51 -14.96 2.11
C SER A 338 65.48 -16.40 1.56
N GLY A 339 64.40 -16.79 0.89
CA GLY A 339 64.38 -17.95 -0.02
C GLY A 339 62.96 -18.49 -0.24
N LYS A 340 62.54 -18.96 -1.42
CA LYS A 340 63.12 -19.00 -2.77
C LYS A 340 61.95 -19.37 -3.70
N LYS A 341 61.89 -18.72 -4.87
CA LYS A 341 61.10 -19.11 -6.06
C LYS A 341 61.16 -20.62 -6.33
N LYS A 342 60.03 -21.24 -6.65
CA LYS A 342 59.97 -22.41 -7.52
C LYS A 342 59.23 -22.04 -8.81
N LYS A 343 59.95 -22.20 -9.92
CA LYS A 343 59.52 -22.04 -11.31
C LYS A 343 59.35 -23.45 -11.90
N ASN A 344 58.50 -23.54 -12.91
CA ASN A 344 58.39 -24.58 -13.95
C ASN A 344 57.46 -25.77 -13.68
N LYS A 345 56.41 -25.83 -14.49
CA LYS A 345 55.92 -27.04 -15.13
C LYS A 345 55.64 -26.71 -16.60
N GLU A 346 56.57 -27.07 -17.47
CA GLU A 346 56.30 -27.35 -18.88
C GLU A 346 56.01 -28.85 -18.97
N ASN A 347 54.85 -29.19 -19.53
CA ASN A 347 54.59 -30.27 -20.49
C ASN A 347 53.10 -30.29 -20.83
#